data_AF-A0A3A9EYS4-F1
#
_entry.id   AF-A0A3A9EYS4-F1
#
_cell.length_a   1.000
_cell.length_b   1.000
_cell.length_c   1.000
_cell.angle_alpha   90.00
_cell.angle_beta   90.00
_cell.angle_gamma   90.00
#
_symmetry.space_group_name_H-M   'P 1'
#
loop_
_entity.id
_entity.type
_entity.pdbx_description
1 polymer ?
#
loop_
_entity_poly.entity_id
_entity_poly.type
_entity_poly.pdbx_seq_one_letter_code
_entity_poly.pdbx_strand_id
1 'polypeptide(L)'
;MKVKKLLVLVLLIFNAWSDLRKRQISLLISGIAGVGGIFLILVGSISAKEAAMGACVGAVLLLLSILTKDAIGFGDGLITVVTGCYLGGRDNLLLIVGGLFLAAIFGISILIIKKVDKKKEFPFVPFLLFAYIGMLVWKG
;
A
#
# COMPACT_ATOMS: atom_id res chain seq x y z
N MET A 1 -7.78 -11.17 -14.50
CA MET A 1 -6.78 -10.10 -14.27
C MET A 1 -7.36 -8.70 -14.03
N LYS A 2 -8.44 -8.27 -14.70
CA LYS A 2 -9.01 -6.91 -14.51
C LYS A 2 -9.65 -6.69 -13.12
N VAL A 3 -10.37 -7.70 -12.61
CA VAL A 3 -11.08 -7.61 -11.31
C VAL A 3 -10.14 -7.36 -10.13
N LYS A 4 -9.04 -8.14 -10.00
CA LYS A 4 -8.04 -7.93 -8.94
C LYS A 4 -7.42 -6.53 -8.99
N LYS A 5 -7.18 -6.01 -10.19
CA LYS A 5 -6.60 -4.68 -10.37
C LYS A 5 -7.56 -3.58 -9.91
N LEU A 6 -8.85 -3.73 -10.22
CA LEU A 6 -9.91 -2.81 -9.79
C LEU A 6 -10.11 -2.84 -8.28
N LEU A 7 -10.10 -4.03 -7.66
CA LEU A 7 -10.22 -4.17 -6.20
C LEU A 7 -9.09 -3.44 -5.47
N VAL A 8 -7.85 -3.62 -5.92
CA VAL A 8 -6.69 -2.93 -5.34
C VAL A 8 -6.80 -1.40 -5.54
N LEU A 9 -7.29 -0.95 -6.70
CA LEU A 9 -7.49 0.48 -6.97
C LEU A 9 -8.51 1.09 -5.99
N VAL A 10 -9.67 0.45 -5.85
CA VAL A 10 -10.74 0.91 -4.96
C VAL A 10 -10.26 0.90 -3.51
N LEU A 11 -9.53 -0.15 -3.11
CA LEU A 11 -8.93 -0.26 -1.78
C LEU A 11 -7.95 0.88 -1.51
N LEU A 12 -7.05 1.17 -2.45
CA LEU A 12 -6.08 2.27 -2.32
C LEU A 12 -6.76 3.63 -2.31
N ILE A 13 -7.79 3.87 -3.13
CA ILE A 13 -8.55 5.13 -3.13
C ILE A 13 -9.24 5.34 -1.77
N PHE A 14 -9.91 4.30 -1.28
CA PHE A 14 -10.65 4.39 -0.02
C PHE A 14 -9.71 4.59 1.17
N ASN A 15 -8.57 3.89 1.18
CA ASN A 15 -7.58 4.06 2.23
C ASN A 15 -6.86 5.42 2.11
N ALA A 16 -6.46 5.86 0.92
CA ALA A 16 -5.85 7.18 0.73
C ALA A 16 -6.78 8.30 1.19
N TRP A 17 -8.09 8.18 0.93
CA TRP A 17 -9.08 9.14 1.40
C TRP A 17 -9.31 9.09 2.91
N SER A 18 -9.37 7.88 3.49
CA SER A 18 -9.43 7.71 4.96
C SER A 18 -8.21 8.30 5.65
N ASP A 19 -7.02 8.02 5.12
CA ASP A 19 -5.76 8.44 5.73
C ASP A 19 -5.61 9.97 5.74
N LEU A 20 -6.04 10.62 4.65
CA LEU A 20 -6.06 12.08 4.56
C LEU A 20 -7.03 12.76 5.54
N ARG A 21 -8.08 12.04 6.00
CA ARG A 21 -9.17 12.62 6.80
C ARG A 21 -9.11 12.22 8.28
N LYS A 22 -8.64 11.02 8.60
CA LYS A 22 -8.60 10.47 9.96
C LYS A 22 -7.36 9.59 10.04
N ARG A 23 -6.32 10.04 10.76
CA ARG A 23 -5.08 9.28 11.08
C ARG A 23 -5.32 8.01 11.92
N GLN A 24 -6.36 7.26 11.61
CA GLN A 24 -6.74 6.01 12.24
C GLN A 24 -7.09 5.05 11.12
N ILE A 25 -6.12 4.23 10.74
CA ILE A 25 -6.39 3.09 9.89
C ILE A 25 -7.42 2.23 10.62
N SER A 26 -8.59 2.11 10.01
CA SER A 26 -9.60 1.17 10.46
C SER A 26 -9.05 -0.24 10.19
N LEU A 27 -8.51 -0.86 11.25
CA LEU A 27 -8.17 -2.29 11.30
C LEU A 27 -9.26 -3.17 10.67
N LEU A 28 -10.51 -2.71 10.74
CA LEU A 28 -11.70 -3.29 10.16
C LEU A 28 -11.66 -3.40 8.62
N ILE A 29 -11.18 -2.36 7.91
CA ILE A 29 -11.10 -2.36 6.44
C ILE A 29 -10.04 -3.34 5.96
N SER A 30 -8.89 -3.35 6.63
CA SER A 30 -7.81 -4.27 6.30
C SER A 30 -8.16 -5.71 6.66
N GLY A 31 -8.93 -5.93 7.74
CA GLY A 31 -9.50 -7.23 8.08
C GLY A 31 -10.44 -7.75 7.00
N ILE A 32 -11.40 -6.93 6.55
CA ILE A 32 -12.34 -7.30 5.47
C ILE A 32 -11.60 -7.61 4.16
N ALA A 33 -10.58 -6.80 3.82
CA ALA A 33 -9.78 -7.04 2.63
C ALA A 33 -8.88 -8.29 2.76
N GLY A 34 -8.37 -8.59 3.95
CA GLY A 34 -7.68 -9.85 4.24
C GLY A 34 -8.58 -11.07 3.99
N VAL A 35 -9.82 -11.03 4.49
CA VAL A 35 -10.83 -12.08 4.26
C VAL A 35 -11.16 -12.20 2.77
N GLY A 36 -11.30 -11.09 2.05
CA GLY A 36 -11.49 -11.08 0.60
C GLY A 36 -10.31 -11.70 -0.16
N GLY A 37 -9.08 -11.48 0.30
CA GLY A 37 -7.88 -12.11 -0.26
C GLY A 37 -7.88 -13.63 -0.07
N ILE A 38 -8.25 -14.10 1.13
CA ILE A 38 -8.38 -15.54 1.43
C ILE A 38 -9.46 -16.18 0.55
N PHE A 39 -10.61 -15.52 0.38
CA PHE A 39 -11.68 -16.01 -0.48
C PHE A 39 -11.23 -16.16 -1.94
N LEU A 40 -10.45 -15.22 -2.49
CA LEU A 40 -9.93 -15.33 -3.85
C LEU A 40 -8.90 -16.45 -4.04
N ILE A 41 -8.15 -16.80 -2.98
CA ILE A 41 -7.27 -17.97 -2.97
C ILE A 41 -8.12 -19.26 -3.01
N LEU A 42 -9.19 -19.33 -2.22
CA LEU A 42 -10.09 -20.50 -2.17
C LEU A 42 -10.82 -20.73 -3.50
N VAL A 43 -11.19 -19.66 -4.22
CA VAL A 43 -11.82 -19.73 -5.55
C VAL A 43 -10.79 -19.98 -6.67
N GLY A 44 -9.49 -20.12 -6.35
CA GLY A 44 -8.42 -20.42 -7.31
C GLY A 44 -8.08 -19.26 -8.25
N SER A 45 -8.59 -18.04 -7.99
CA SER A 45 -8.32 -16.85 -8.80
C SER A 45 -6.91 -16.29 -8.58
N ILE A 46 -6.28 -16.64 -7.45
CA ILE A 46 -4.92 -16.27 -7.08
C ILE A 46 -4.19 -17.52 -6.60
N SER A 47 -2.98 -17.74 -7.10
CA SER A 47 -2.14 -18.83 -6.58
C SER A 47 -1.73 -18.54 -5.14
N ALA A 48 -1.94 -19.50 -4.23
CA ALA A 48 -1.55 -19.37 -2.83
C ALA A 48 -0.06 -19.00 -2.68
N LYS A 49 0.79 -19.51 -3.56
CA LYS A 49 2.23 -19.19 -3.59
C LYS A 49 2.48 -17.72 -3.95
N GLU A 50 1.78 -17.18 -4.94
CA GLU A 50 1.91 -15.77 -5.33
C GLU A 50 1.41 -14.83 -4.24
N ALA A 51 0.25 -15.15 -3.64
CA ALA A 51 -0.31 -14.41 -2.54
C ALA A 51 0.62 -14.43 -1.32
N ALA A 52 1.18 -15.58 -0.96
CA ALA A 52 2.12 -15.71 0.16
C ALA A 52 3.40 -14.90 -0.07
N MET A 53 3.96 -14.94 -1.30
CA MET A 53 5.12 -14.10 -1.63
C MET A 53 4.78 -12.61 -1.56
N GLY A 54 3.61 -12.20 -2.06
CA GLY A 54 3.15 -10.80 -1.97
C GLY A 54 2.93 -10.33 -0.54
N ALA A 55 2.29 -11.16 0.28
CA ALA A 55 2.06 -10.90 1.69
C ALA A 55 3.39 -10.81 2.46
N CYS A 56 4.35 -11.69 2.17
CA CYS A 56 5.68 -11.66 2.78
C CYS A 56 6.41 -10.34 2.48
N VAL A 57 6.39 -9.90 1.21
CA VAL A 57 6.97 -8.59 0.83
C VAL A 57 6.30 -7.44 1.59
N GLY A 58 4.98 -7.43 1.69
CA GLY A 58 4.26 -6.42 2.47
C GLY A 58 4.54 -6.52 3.98
N ALA A 59 4.72 -7.73 4.51
CA ALA A 59 4.99 -7.96 5.92
C ALA A 59 6.38 -7.43 6.32
N VAL A 60 7.37 -7.55 5.44
CA VAL A 60 8.69 -6.92 5.64
C VAL A 60 8.53 -5.40 5.77
N LEU A 61 7.70 -4.77 4.93
CA LEU A 61 7.45 -3.34 5.04
C LEU A 61 6.70 -2.95 6.32
N LEU A 62 5.71 -3.76 6.73
CA LEU A 62 5.01 -3.59 8.00
C LEU A 62 5.96 -3.73 9.21
N LEU A 63 6.93 -4.65 9.16
CA LEU A 63 7.95 -4.75 10.20
C LEU A 63 8.84 -3.50 10.21
N LEU A 64 9.21 -2.97 9.05
CA LEU A 64 9.95 -1.72 8.94
C LEU A 64 9.16 -0.53 9.47
N SER A 65 7.84 -0.45 9.26
CA SER A 65 7.01 0.64 9.79
C SER A 65 6.96 0.61 11.33
N ILE A 66 6.93 -0.58 11.93
CA ILE A 66 6.99 -0.74 13.39
C ILE A 66 8.38 -0.35 13.93
N LEU A 67 9.46 -0.82 13.29
CA LEU A 67 10.84 -0.55 13.72
C LEU A 67 11.21 0.93 13.60
N THR A 68 10.64 1.64 12.62
CA THR A 68 10.89 3.06 12.37
C THR A 68 10.05 4.00 13.26
N LYS A 69 9.38 3.46 14.30
CA LYS A 69 8.54 4.23 15.25
C LYS A 69 7.49 5.09 14.54
N ASP A 70 6.72 4.47 13.63
CA ASP A 70 5.66 5.12 12.85
C ASP A 70 6.11 6.23 11.88
N ALA A 71 7.40 6.30 11.51
CA ALA A 71 7.83 7.15 10.40
C ALA A 71 7.10 6.79 9.08
N ILE A 72 6.75 5.51 8.94
CA ILE A 72 5.81 5.00 7.94
C ILE A 72 4.59 4.55 8.75
N GLY A 73 3.38 4.99 8.41
CA GLY A 73 2.20 4.70 9.22
C GLY A 73 1.93 3.20 9.31
N PHE A 74 1.67 2.67 10.50
CA PHE A 74 1.41 1.24 10.72
C PHE A 74 0.40 0.63 9.73
N GLY A 75 -0.67 1.35 9.43
CA GLY A 75 -1.66 0.86 8.49
C GLY A 75 -1.30 1.04 7.02
N ASP A 76 -0.34 1.92 6.69
CA ASP A 76 0.29 1.91 5.37
C ASP A 76 0.98 0.57 5.14
N GLY A 77 1.77 0.10 6.12
CA GLY A 77 2.41 -1.21 6.08
C GLY A 77 1.40 -2.34 5.94
N LEU A 78 0.27 -2.25 6.66
CA LEU A 78 -0.75 -3.29 6.66
C LEU A 78 -1.50 -3.36 5.32
N ILE A 79 -1.75 -2.22 4.68
CA ILE A 79 -2.26 -2.16 3.30
C ILE A 79 -1.33 -2.87 2.33
N THR A 80 -0.01 -2.74 2.48
CA THR A 80 0.94 -3.40 1.58
C THR A 80 0.94 -4.92 1.70
N VAL A 81 0.61 -5.47 2.89
CA VAL A 81 0.37 -6.90 3.07
C VAL A 81 -0.86 -7.33 2.27
N VAL A 82 -1.95 -6.57 2.43
CA VAL A 82 -3.22 -6.84 1.76
C VAL A 82 -3.08 -6.75 0.24
N THR A 83 -2.52 -5.66 -0.30
CA THR A 83 -2.27 -5.52 -1.75
C THR A 83 -1.34 -6.61 -2.27
N GLY A 84 -0.41 -7.08 -1.43
CA GLY A 84 0.45 -8.24 -1.71
C GLY A 84 -0.32 -9.52 -1.98
N CYS A 85 -1.36 -9.82 -1.18
CA CYS A 85 -2.21 -10.98 -1.41
C CYS A 85 -2.93 -10.93 -2.78
N TYR A 86 -3.27 -9.72 -3.27
CA TYR A 86 -3.99 -9.54 -4.55
C TYR A 86 -3.06 -9.46 -5.77
N LEU A 87 -1.93 -8.76 -5.65
CA LEU A 87 -1.00 -8.47 -6.75
C LEU A 87 0.08 -9.55 -6.91
N GLY A 88 0.45 -10.21 -5.82
CA GLY A 88 1.59 -11.12 -5.76
C GLY A 88 2.92 -10.40 -5.52
N GLY A 89 3.99 -11.19 -5.29
CA GLY A 89 5.31 -10.69 -4.87
C GLY A 89 5.90 -9.57 -5.73
N ARG A 90 6.05 -9.81 -7.05
CA ARG A 90 6.71 -8.87 -7.96
C ARG A 90 5.97 -7.54 -8.09
N ASP A 91 4.66 -7.60 -8.28
CA ASP A 91 3.84 -6.40 -8.50
C ASP A 91 3.67 -5.61 -7.21
N ASN A 92 3.57 -6.29 -6.07
CA ASN A 92 3.55 -5.61 -4.77
C ASN A 92 4.90 -4.94 -4.45
N LEU A 93 6.02 -5.57 -4.82
CA LEU A 93 7.34 -4.97 -4.63
C LEU A 93 7.51 -3.72 -5.50
N LEU A 94 7.08 -3.75 -6.76
CA LEU A 94 7.06 -2.57 -7.64
C LEU A 94 6.17 -1.46 -7.09
N LEU A 95 5.00 -1.82 -6.56
CA LEU A 95 4.07 -0.87 -5.93
C LEU A 95 4.73 -0.15 -4.74
N ILE A 96 5.35 -0.92 -3.84
CA ILE A 96 6.02 -0.41 -2.65
C ILE A 96 7.20 0.48 -3.03
N VAL A 97 8.08 0.01 -3.91
CA VAL A 97 9.26 0.76 -4.36
C VAL A 97 8.85 2.04 -5.08
N GLY A 98 7.84 1.98 -5.96
CA GLY A 98 7.28 3.15 -6.61
C GLY A 98 6.71 4.16 -5.60
N GLY A 99 5.93 3.69 -4.62
CA GLY A 99 5.40 4.52 -3.56
C GLY A 99 6.51 5.20 -2.75
N LEU A 100 7.53 4.44 -2.33
CA LEU A 100 8.70 4.95 -1.58
C LEU A 100 9.47 5.99 -2.38
N PHE A 101 9.63 5.77 -3.68
CA PHE A 101 10.31 6.71 -4.55
C PHE A 101 9.55 8.04 -4.65
N LEU A 102 8.22 8.01 -4.85
CA LEU A 102 7.41 9.23 -4.83
C LEU A 102 7.43 9.92 -3.47
N ALA A 103 7.35 9.16 -2.37
CA ALA A 103 7.42 9.71 -1.02
C ALA A 103 8.78 10.37 -0.75
N ALA A 104 9.88 9.78 -1.22
CA ALA A 104 11.22 10.34 -1.10
C ALA A 104 11.36 11.65 -1.89
N ILE A 105 10.90 11.70 -3.14
CA ILE A 105 10.91 12.94 -3.95
C ILE A 105 10.11 14.04 -3.25
N PHE A 106 8.93 13.71 -2.74
CA PHE A 106 8.08 14.66 -2.02
C PHE A 106 8.74 15.17 -0.74
N GLY A 107 9.35 14.28 0.05
CA GLY A 107 10.09 14.63 1.26
C GLY A 107 11.29 15.55 0.98
N ILE A 108 12.08 15.25 -0.05
CA ILE A 108 13.21 16.10 -0.50
C ILE A 108 12.70 17.47 -0.97
N SER A 109 11.62 17.50 -1.75
CA SER A 109 11.03 18.74 -2.26
C SER A 109 10.57 19.65 -1.11
N ILE A 110 9.90 19.09 -0.09
CA ILE A 110 9.49 19.85 1.09
C ILE A 110 10.69 20.38 1.88
N LEU A 111 11.75 19.57 2.04
CA LEU A 111 12.97 19.98 2.74
C LEU A 111 13.64 21.19 2.07
N ILE A 112 13.67 21.22 0.73
CA ILE A 112 14.24 22.33 -0.05
C ILE A 112 13.38 23.59 0.09
N ILE A 113 12.05 23.46 0.06
CA ILE A 113 11.13 24.61 0.06
C ILE A 113 10.97 25.21 1.49
N LYS A 114 11.47 24.55 2.55
CA LYS A 114 11.39 24.99 3.97
C LYS A 114 9.99 25.39 4.47
N LYS A 115 8.93 25.08 3.71
CA LYS A 115 7.58 25.66 3.87
C LYS A 115 6.61 24.83 4.73
N VAL A 116 7.08 23.79 5.41
CA VAL A 116 6.18 22.90 6.16
C VAL A 116 6.74 22.62 7.54
N ASP A 117 5.87 22.73 8.55
CA ASP A 117 6.15 22.25 9.90
C ASP A 117 6.60 20.79 9.85
N LYS A 118 7.83 20.54 10.31
CA LYS A 118 8.46 19.20 10.39
C LYS A 118 7.66 18.16 11.19
N LYS A 119 6.54 18.56 11.82
CA LYS A 119 5.65 17.73 12.64
C LYS A 119 4.46 17.14 11.87
N LYS A 120 4.21 17.54 10.62
CA LYS A 120 3.17 16.90 9.79
C LYS A 120 3.72 15.65 9.12
N GLU A 121 3.50 14.50 9.75
CA GLU A 121 3.62 13.20 9.06
C GLU A 121 2.58 13.16 7.93
N PHE A 122 3.08 12.97 6.70
CA PHE A 122 2.27 12.73 5.53
C PHE A 122 2.08 11.23 5.36
N PRO A 123 0.85 10.77 5.10
CA PRO A 123 0.59 9.35 4.96
C PRO A 123 1.17 8.77 3.68
N PHE A 124 1.52 7.49 3.71
CA PHE A 124 2.18 6.83 2.59
C PHE A 124 1.17 6.34 1.52
N VAL A 125 -0.07 6.02 1.91
CA VAL A 125 -1.11 5.50 0.99
C VAL A 125 -1.32 6.36 -0.28
N PRO A 126 -1.40 7.70 -0.23
CA PRO A 126 -1.55 8.51 -1.44
C PRO A 126 -0.41 8.29 -2.46
N PHE A 127 0.84 8.10 -1.98
CA PHE A 127 1.98 7.82 -2.86
C PHE A 127 1.89 6.41 -3.46
N LEU A 128 1.44 5.42 -2.67
CA LEU A 128 1.14 4.08 -3.17
C LEU A 128 0.06 4.11 -4.26
N LEU A 129 -0.98 4.93 -4.09
CA LEU A 129 -2.03 5.10 -5.09
C LEU A 129 -1.48 5.66 -6.40
N PHE A 130 -0.65 6.70 -6.35
CA PHE A 130 -0.02 7.25 -7.56
C PHE A 130 0.91 6.24 -8.23
N ALA A 131 1.71 5.51 -7.45
CA ALA A 131 2.54 4.43 -7.97
C ALA A 131 1.70 3.36 -8.67
N TYR A 132 0.56 2.99 -8.06
CA TYR A 132 -0.35 2.01 -8.64
C TYR A 132 -0.97 2.47 -9.95
N ILE A 133 -1.43 3.73 -10.03
CA ILE A 133 -1.95 4.31 -11.27
C ILE A 133 -0.87 4.29 -12.35
N GLY A 134 0.37 4.67 -12.02
CA GLY A 134 1.50 4.59 -12.96
C GLY A 134 1.74 3.17 -13.46
N MET A 135 1.68 2.17 -12.57
CA MET A 135 1.79 0.75 -12.95
C MET A 135 0.63 0.30 -13.86
N LEU A 136 -0.58 0.80 -13.66
CA LEU A 136 -1.73 0.49 -14.50
C LEU A 136 -1.58 1.06 -15.91
N VAL A 137 -1.05 2.28 -16.03
CA VAL A 137 -0.77 2.91 -17.34
C VAL A 137 0.36 2.18 -18.06
N TRP A 138 1.42 1.77 -17.34
CA TRP A 138 2.55 1.05 -17.93
C TRP A 138 2.20 -0.37 -18.40
N LYS A 139 1.30 -1.05 -17.69
CA LYS A 139 0.87 -2.43 -17.98
C LYS A 139 -0.50 -2.53 -18.65
N GLY A 140 -1.04 -1.40 -19.11
CA GLY A 140 -2.33 -1.30 -19.83
C GLY A 140 -2.10 -1.47 -21.32
#